data_AF-A0AAN7WXG3-F1
#
_entry.id   AF-A0AAN7WXG3-F1
#
_cell.length_a   1.000
_cell.length_b   1.000
_cell.length_c   1.000
_cell.angle_alpha   90.00
_cell.angle_beta   90.00
_cell.angle_gamma   90.00
#
_symmetry.space_group_name_H-M   'P 1'
#
loop_
_entity.id
_entity.type
_entity.pdbx_description
1 polymer ?
#
loop_
_entity_poly.entity_id
_entity_poly.type
_entity_poly.pdbx_seq_one_letter_code
_entity_poly.pdbx_strand_id
1 'polypeptide(L)'
;MMRTFLEQKRALVMYEADHGLPVFLNTNQWSVIDKVTTLLAPFEELTREISLHTATAADVIPSVVALKRFLNKAAKTDSGVKTTRSALLEAVTKRFETTFSEQLYYLATILDPRYKDC
;
A
#
# COMPACT_ATOMS: atom_id res chain seq x y z
N MET A 1 -2.71 9.71 7.60
CA MET A 1 -1.61 10.67 7.81
C MET A 1 -1.09 11.27 6.50
N MET A 2 -0.65 10.49 5.51
CA MET A 2 -0.18 11.05 4.23
C MET A 2 -1.31 11.71 3.41
N ARG A 3 -2.50 11.08 3.37
CA ARG A 3 -3.70 11.67 2.73
C ARG A 3 -4.10 13.01 3.37
N THR A 4 -4.20 13.03 4.70
CA THR A 4 -4.53 14.24 5.47
C THR A 4 -3.52 15.37 5.25
N PHE A 5 -2.24 15.04 5.07
CA PHE A 5 -1.20 16.02 4.75
C PHE A 5 -1.38 16.60 3.34
N LEU A 6 -1.77 15.79 2.35
CA LEU A 6 -2.10 16.27 1.00
C LEU A 6 -3.36 17.14 0.97
N GLU A 7 -4.38 16.81 1.76
CA GLU A 7 -5.60 17.62 1.92
C GLU A 7 -5.27 19.02 2.48
N GLN A 8 -4.28 19.10 3.39
CA GLN A 8 -3.81 20.36 3.98
C GLN A 8 -2.88 21.17 3.07
N LYS A 9 -2.49 20.64 1.90
CA LYS A 9 -1.58 21.33 0.96
C LYS A 9 -2.01 22.78 0.67
N ARG A 10 -3.31 23.02 0.48
CA ARG A 10 -3.84 24.36 0.17
C ARG A 10 -3.68 25.34 1.34
N ALA A 11 -3.94 24.87 2.56
CA ALA A 11 -3.77 25.67 3.76
C ALA A 11 -2.29 26.01 4.01
N LEU A 12 -1.39 25.07 3.74
CA LEU A 12 0.05 25.27 3.87
C LEU A 12 0.61 26.29 2.86
N VAL A 13 0.14 26.26 1.60
CA VAL A 13 0.53 27.24 0.57
C VAL A 13 0.04 28.65 0.93
N MET A 14 -1.17 28.79 1.47
CA MET A 14 -1.68 30.08 1.92
C MET A 14 -0.87 30.63 3.10
N TYR A 15 -0.56 29.76 4.07
CA TYR A 15 0.24 30.15 5.22
C TYR A 15 1.68 30.55 4.84
N GLU A 16 2.28 29.87 3.86
CA GLU A 16 3.58 30.25 3.30
C GLU A 16 3.56 31.66 2.70
N ALA A 17 2.53 31.99 1.91
CA ALA A 17 2.41 33.31 1.29
C ALA A 17 2.35 34.43 2.34
N ASP A 18 1.74 34.16 3.50
CA ASP A 18 1.59 35.13 4.59
C ASP A 18 2.83 35.23 5.49
N HIS A 19 3.62 34.15 5.64
CA HIS A 19 4.68 34.06 6.66
C HIS A 19 6.10 33.80 6.12
N GLY A 20 6.26 33.62 4.80
CA GLY A 20 7.57 33.47 4.16
C GLY A 20 8.38 32.28 4.68
N LEU A 21 7.80 31.08 4.65
CA LEU A 21 8.47 29.87 5.15
C LEU A 21 9.75 29.55 4.34
N PRO A 22 10.89 29.29 4.98
CA PRO A 22 12.18 29.11 4.29
C PRO A 22 12.32 27.78 3.53
N VAL A 23 11.43 26.82 3.74
CA VAL A 23 11.46 25.50 3.08
C VAL A 23 10.05 25.06 2.71
N PHE A 24 9.72 25.16 1.43
CA PHE A 24 8.48 24.61 0.88
C PHE A 24 8.78 23.43 -0.04
N LEU A 25 7.89 22.43 -0.03
CA LEU A 25 8.04 21.26 -0.88
C LEU A 25 7.83 21.68 -2.34
N ASN A 26 8.81 21.38 -3.19
CA ASN A 26 8.69 21.62 -4.64
C ASN A 26 7.59 20.73 -5.24
N THR A 27 7.03 21.12 -6.39
CA THR A 27 6.05 20.36 -7.18
C THR A 27 6.43 18.89 -7.35
N ASN A 28 7.71 18.60 -7.55
CA ASN A 28 8.22 17.23 -7.66
C ASN A 28 8.07 16.44 -6.35
N GLN A 29 8.34 17.07 -5.20
CA GLN A 29 8.19 16.43 -3.89
C GLN A 29 6.72 16.16 -3.56
N TRP A 30 5.82 17.11 -3.87
CA TRP A 30 4.38 16.88 -3.77
C TRP A 30 3.92 15.71 -4.66
N SER A 31 4.43 15.63 -5.89
CA SER A 31 4.11 14.51 -6.78
C SER A 31 4.60 13.16 -6.23
N VAL A 32 5.77 13.13 -5.59
CA VAL A 32 6.28 11.91 -4.95
C VAL A 32 5.37 11.49 -3.78
N ILE A 33 4.95 12.43 -2.93
CA ILE A 33 4.05 12.14 -1.80
C ILE A 33 2.71 11.60 -2.30
N ASP A 34 2.15 12.19 -3.35
CA ASP A 34 0.90 11.73 -3.98
C ASP A 34 1.02 10.30 -4.53
N LYS A 35 2.11 10.02 -5.25
CA LYS A 35 2.39 8.67 -5.76
C LYS A 35 2.62 7.65 -4.64
N VAL A 36 3.33 8.01 -3.57
CA VAL A 36 3.53 7.13 -2.40
C VAL A 36 2.21 6.87 -1.68
N THR A 37 1.36 7.90 -1.55
CA THR A 37 0.02 7.76 -0.95
C THR A 37 -0.85 6.80 -1.75
N THR A 38 -0.81 6.91 -3.08
CA THR A 38 -1.50 6.00 -3.99
C THR A 38 -0.94 4.58 -3.91
N LEU A 39 0.39 4.43 -3.80
CA LEU A 39 1.06 3.13 -3.65
C LEU A 39 0.68 2.42 -2.35
N LEU A 40 0.49 3.18 -1.26
CA LEU A 40 0.14 2.65 0.05
C LEU A 40 -1.36 2.40 0.23
N ALA A 41 -2.23 2.94 -0.63
CA ALA A 41 -3.67 2.80 -0.51
C ALA A 41 -4.16 1.34 -0.44
N PRO A 42 -3.66 0.39 -1.27
CA PRO A 42 -4.08 -1.01 -1.17
C PRO A 42 -3.64 -1.71 0.13
N PHE A 43 -2.56 -1.24 0.77
CA PHE A 43 -2.13 -1.78 2.06
C PHE A 43 -3.08 -1.37 3.17
N GLU A 44 -3.55 -0.12 3.14
CA GLU A 44 -4.53 0.40 4.08
C GLU A 44 -5.86 -0.34 3.93
N GLU A 45 -6.35 -0.50 2.69
CA GLU A 45 -7.58 -1.23 2.38
C GLU A 45 -7.51 -2.67 2.87
N LEU A 46 -6.44 -3.40 2.54
CA LEU A 46 -6.27 -4.80 2.94
C LEU A 46 -6.12 -4.96 4.46
N THR A 47 -5.44 -4.03 5.13
CA THR A 47 -5.35 -4.03 6.59
C THR A 47 -6.72 -3.80 7.22
N ARG A 48 -7.53 -2.91 6.63
CA ARG A 48 -8.90 -2.66 7.07
C ARG A 48 -9.77 -3.88 6.89
N GLU A 49 -9.72 -4.54 5.73
CA GLU A 49 -10.46 -5.77 5.47
C GLU A 49 -10.09 -6.88 6.46
N ILE A 50 -8.80 -7.10 6.72
CA ILE A 50 -8.34 -8.11 7.71
C ILE A 50 -8.71 -7.74 9.15
N SER A 51 -8.91 -6.45 9.44
CA SER A 51 -9.35 -5.99 10.76
C SER A 51 -10.86 -6.09 10.98
N LEU A 52 -11.64 -6.49 9.96
CA LEU A 52 -13.07 -6.72 10.11
C LEU A 52 -13.32 -8.00 10.91
N HIS A 53 -14.45 -8.04 11.61
CA HIS A 53 -14.92 -9.22 12.32
C HIS A 53 -15.30 -10.39 11.39
N THR A 54 -15.50 -10.10 10.10
CA THR A 54 -15.75 -11.09 9.04
C THR A 54 -14.48 -11.62 8.40
N ALA A 55 -13.30 -11.08 8.75
CA ALA A 55 -12.05 -11.51 8.17
C ALA A 55 -11.74 -12.95 8.59
N THR A 56 -11.34 -13.77 7.61
CA THR A 56 -11.02 -15.17 7.81
C THR A 56 -9.55 -15.42 7.51
N ALA A 57 -8.94 -16.41 8.16
CA ALA A 57 -7.57 -16.84 7.87
C ALA A 57 -7.36 -17.24 6.39
N ALA A 58 -8.44 -17.59 5.68
CA ALA A 58 -8.48 -17.87 4.25
C ALA A 58 -8.18 -16.63 3.39
N ASP A 59 -8.45 -15.42 3.88
CA ASP A 59 -8.26 -14.17 3.13
C ASP A 59 -6.78 -13.75 3.09
N VAL A 60 -5.94 -14.30 3.97
CA VAL A 60 -4.54 -13.89 4.17
C VAL A 60 -3.67 -14.21 2.95
N ILE A 61 -3.73 -15.44 2.43
CA ILE A 61 -2.93 -15.83 1.26
C ILE A 61 -3.35 -15.03 0.01
N PRO A 62 -4.64 -14.96 -0.37
CA PRO A 62 -5.11 -14.14 -1.49
C PRO A 62 -4.71 -12.67 -1.37
N SER A 63 -4.80 -12.10 -0.16
CA SER A 63 -4.38 -10.73 0.16
C SER A 63 -2.90 -10.49 -0.14
N VAL A 64 -2.02 -11.38 0.34
CA VAL A 64 -0.57 -11.30 0.07
C VAL A 64 -0.28 -11.46 -1.42
N VAL A 65 -0.95 -12.38 -2.11
CA VAL A 65 -0.80 -12.58 -3.56
C VAL A 65 -1.24 -11.33 -4.33
N ALA A 66 -2.37 -10.72 -3.97
CA ALA A 66 -2.87 -9.49 -4.58
C ALA A 66 -1.89 -8.33 -4.42
N LEU A 67 -1.31 -8.14 -3.22
CA LEU A 67 -0.27 -7.13 -2.98
C LEU A 67 0.98 -7.37 -3.82
N LYS A 68 1.49 -8.61 -3.86
CA LYS A 68 2.64 -8.96 -4.70
C LYS A 68 2.36 -8.68 -6.18
N ARG A 69 1.17 -9.00 -6.68
CA ARG A 69 0.74 -8.70 -8.06
C ARG A 69 0.65 -7.20 -8.33
N PHE A 70 0.07 -6.43 -7.40
CA PHE A 70 -0.03 -4.98 -7.49
C PHE A 70 1.35 -4.31 -7.55
N LEU A 71 2.28 -4.76 -6.69
CA LEU A 71 3.65 -4.24 -6.65
C LEU A 71 4.44 -4.61 -7.91
N ASN A 72 4.25 -5.82 -8.46
CA ASN A 72 4.90 -6.27 -9.70
C ASN A 72 4.35 -5.60 -10.97
N LYS A 73 3.11 -5.09 -10.95
CA LYS A 73 2.53 -4.38 -12.09
C LYS A 73 3.24 -3.03 -12.26
N ALA A 74 4.25 -3.00 -13.14
CA ALA A 74 5.01 -1.80 -13.46
C ALA A 74 4.08 -0.74 -14.06
N ALA A 75 3.90 0.40 -13.36
CA ALA A 75 3.18 1.53 -13.90
C ALA A 75 4.18 2.50 -14.55
N LYS A 76 3.88 2.98 -15.76
CA LYS A 76 4.68 4.02 -16.45
C LYS A 76 4.84 5.30 -15.60
N THR A 77 3.96 5.50 -14.61
CA THR A 77 3.92 6.63 -13.67
C THR A 77 4.94 6.54 -12.52
N ASP A 78 5.64 5.41 -12.36
CA ASP A 78 6.54 5.15 -11.21
C ASP A 78 7.85 5.96 -11.23
N SER A 79 8.06 6.87 -12.20
CA SER A 79 9.19 7.82 -12.17
C SER A 79 9.24 8.55 -10.80
N GLY A 80 10.23 8.20 -9.97
CA GLY A 80 10.42 8.69 -8.59
C GLY A 80 10.09 7.69 -7.46
N VAL A 81 9.29 6.65 -7.72
CA VAL A 81 8.77 5.70 -6.70
C VAL A 81 9.16 4.24 -7.00
N LYS A 82 9.92 3.99 -8.07
CA LYS A 82 10.41 2.65 -8.42
C LYS A 82 11.21 2.00 -7.27
N THR A 83 12.14 2.74 -6.66
CA THR A 83 12.97 2.21 -5.57
C THR A 83 12.14 1.80 -4.36
N THR A 84 11.14 2.61 -3.98
CA THR A 84 10.27 2.30 -2.85
C THR A 84 9.33 1.14 -3.16
N ARG A 85 8.81 1.04 -4.40
CA ARG A 85 8.02 -0.12 -4.85
C ARG A 85 8.83 -1.41 -4.79
N SER A 86 10.07 -1.41 -5.28
CA SER A 86 10.95 -2.59 -5.22
C SER A 86 11.28 -2.97 -3.78
N ALA A 87 11.63 -2.00 -2.93
CA ALA A 87 11.88 -2.24 -1.51
C ALA A 87 10.64 -2.78 -0.78
N LEU A 88 9.45 -2.26 -1.10
CA LEU A 88 8.18 -2.77 -0.56
C LEU A 88 7.90 -4.20 -1.02
N LEU A 89 8.15 -4.53 -2.29
CA LEU A 89 7.98 -5.89 -2.80
C LEU A 89 8.91 -6.88 -2.08
N GLU A 90 10.17 -6.49 -1.88
CA GLU A 90 11.15 -7.30 -1.14
C GLU A 90 10.70 -7.49 0.32
N ALA A 91 10.31 -6.40 0.99
CA ALA A 91 9.83 -6.44 2.37
C ALA A 91 8.57 -7.30 2.54
N VAL A 92 7.59 -7.18 1.64
CA VAL A 92 6.37 -8.02 1.63
C VAL A 92 6.73 -9.47 1.38
N THR A 93 7.64 -9.75 0.44
CA THR A 93 8.04 -11.13 0.13
C THR A 93 8.73 -11.78 1.30
N LYS A 94 9.66 -11.07 1.95
CA LYS A 94 10.38 -11.55 3.14
C LYS A 94 9.45 -11.72 4.35
N ARG A 95 8.53 -10.78 4.57
CA ARG A 95 7.63 -10.80 5.74
C ARG A 95 6.57 -11.91 5.65
N PHE A 96 6.09 -12.22 4.46
CA PHE A 96 5.06 -13.23 4.21
C PHE A 96 5.61 -14.49 3.52
N GLU A 97 6.90 -14.77 3.69
CA GLU A 97 7.55 -15.96 3.12
C GLU A 97 7.00 -17.24 3.77
N THR A 98 6.85 -17.23 5.09
CA THR A 98 6.38 -18.38 5.88
C THR A 98 4.87 -18.58 5.81
N THR A 99 4.11 -17.55 5.43
CA THR A 99 2.64 -17.58 5.39
C THR A 99 2.09 -18.64 4.44
N PHE A 100 2.84 -18.99 3.38
CA PHE A 100 2.48 -20.07 2.46
C PHE A 100 2.82 -21.47 3.01
N SER A 101 3.77 -21.56 3.94
CA SER A 101 4.22 -22.81 4.56
C SER A 101 3.43 -23.15 5.82
N GLU A 102 2.75 -22.17 6.41
CA GLU A 102 1.89 -22.38 7.57
C GLU A 102 0.61 -23.12 7.19
N GLN A 103 0.46 -24.32 7.75
CA GLN A 103 -0.66 -25.22 7.48
C GLN A 103 -2.03 -24.56 7.75
N LEU A 104 -2.12 -23.68 8.75
CA LEU A 104 -3.36 -22.98 9.09
C LEU A 104 -3.86 -22.12 7.92
N TYR A 105 -3.01 -21.23 7.38
CA TYR A 105 -3.40 -20.35 6.28
C TYR A 105 -3.61 -21.12 4.99
N TYR A 106 -2.78 -22.13 4.72
CA TYR A 106 -2.91 -22.97 3.54
C TYR A 106 -4.24 -23.74 3.53
N LEU A 107 -4.56 -24.44 4.62
CA LEU A 107 -5.82 -25.17 4.74
C LEU A 107 -7.02 -24.24 4.73
N ALA A 108 -6.97 -23.12 5.46
CA ALA A 108 -8.06 -22.16 5.47
C ALA A 108 -8.37 -21.64 4.06
N THR A 109 -7.33 -21.31 3.28
CA THR A 109 -7.48 -20.79 1.92
C THR A 109 -8.03 -21.86 0.97
N ILE A 110 -7.55 -23.10 1.04
CA ILE A 110 -7.99 -24.20 0.15
C ILE A 110 -9.38 -24.71 0.51
N LEU A 111 -9.77 -24.69 1.79
CA LEU A 111 -11.09 -25.15 2.19
C LEU A 111 -12.18 -24.14 1.83
N ASP A 112 -11.83 -22.86 1.77
CA ASP A 112 -12.76 -21.78 1.44
C ASP A 112 -13.26 -21.89 -0.03
N PRO A 113 -14.57 -22.08 -0.25
CA PRO A 113 -15.14 -22.16 -1.59
C PRO A 113 -14.88 -20.92 -2.45
N ARG A 114 -14.71 -19.74 -1.84
CA ARG A 114 -14.51 -18.46 -2.54
C ARG A 114 -13.25 -18.46 -3.41
N TYR A 115 -12.27 -19.31 -3.10
CA TYR A 115 -10.97 -19.36 -3.77
C TYR A 115 -10.75 -20.63 -4.61
N LYS A 116 -11.78 -21.48 -4.76
CA LYS A 116 -11.70 -22.72 -5.55
C LYS A 116 -12.01 -22.53 -7.03
N ASP A 117 -12.73 -21.48 -7.40
CA ASP A 117 -13.13 -21.21 -8.77
C ASP A 117 -12.14 -20.23 -9.44
N CYS A 118 -11.10 -20.81 -10.06
CA CYS A 118 -10.34 -20.28 -11.19
C CYS A 118 -9.90 -21.45 -12.07
#